data_AF-A0A369H9R1-F1
#
_entry.id   AF-A0A369H9R1-F1
#
_cell.length_a   1.000
_cell.length_b   1.000
_cell.length_c   1.000
_cell.angle_alpha   90.00
_cell.angle_beta   90.00
_cell.angle_gamma   90.00
#
_symmetry.space_group_name_H-M   'P 1'
#
loop_
_entity.id
_entity.type
_entity.pdbx_description
1 polymer ?
#
loop_
_entity_poly.entity_id
_entity_poly.type
_entity_poly.pdbx_seq_one_letter_code
_entity_poly.pdbx_strand_id
1 'polypeptide(L)'
;MTSFTTRSVAAVLLTLPAVLATASPSQWYWGHENCTGNVTEPCLGTEVWCFMKTINGEYESTEACYSLRQQMDWFNAANDGCKDDSERCLGTEAFCGRVGSRWDRDRCIGARKKTPWLDAHLDSCPASGPKTELCMGTKAWCQREEAWKYYSSEEVCRSHRSRSLSWTLSPEDAGNRMPSVPAGDDFDSCKDPYSEKCMGTELYCMGKSSHELRESCLQERQPLRYYHRFSTDCRDKVDDGSEACVGSIAWCKHEDRIKLWGSRQDCLKFRSEPPQLMPLHYKSNQDDCKYSQEERCIGTEAFCMKMTGRSQRKQCFESREPHLFLAANSNICSGKGGEEERCVGTVTWCKKHFYKRHYDDADECFQVRGFMYNDLKKIARKWLEGRYKDEILVQGRMLGRASFFIELGQLHLTNETAQQLRERVRYTLSRFVHKLWRDARRTAEKGVRAFVQEKRS
;
A
#
# COMPACT_ATOMS: atom_id res chain seq x y z
N MET A 1 32.37 -4.90 43.72
CA MET A 1 31.55 -5.91 44.43
C MET A 1 30.13 -5.39 44.48
N THR A 2 29.33 -5.68 43.47
CA THR A 2 27.93 -5.25 43.35
C THR A 2 27.10 -6.51 43.12
N SER A 3 26.30 -6.84 44.12
CA SER A 3 25.51 -8.06 44.21
C SER A 3 24.28 -7.97 43.32
N PHE A 4 24.12 -8.93 42.41
CA PHE A 4 22.92 -9.09 41.58
C PHE A 4 21.91 -9.94 42.34
N THR A 5 20.76 -9.37 42.66
CA THR A 5 19.60 -10.08 43.20
C THR A 5 18.70 -10.56 42.06
N THR A 6 18.77 -11.85 41.76
CA THR A 6 17.83 -12.57 40.89
C THR A 6 16.48 -12.72 41.60
N ARG A 7 15.44 -12.08 41.06
CA ARG A 7 14.03 -12.33 41.44
C ARG A 7 13.48 -13.47 40.59
N SER A 8 13.15 -14.59 41.24
CA SER A 8 12.38 -15.69 40.65
C SER A 8 10.97 -15.23 40.31
N VAL A 9 10.60 -15.33 39.03
CA VAL A 9 9.22 -15.16 38.55
C VAL A 9 8.54 -16.53 38.66
N ALA A 10 7.54 -16.62 39.52
CA ALA A 10 6.69 -17.80 39.62
C ALA A 10 5.81 -17.91 38.37
N ALA A 11 6.04 -18.94 37.57
CA ALA A 11 5.21 -19.28 36.42
C ALA A 11 3.88 -19.86 36.91
N VAL A 12 2.80 -19.07 36.80
CA VAL A 12 1.42 -19.56 36.97
C VAL A 12 1.02 -20.26 35.68
N LEU A 13 1.10 -21.59 35.68
CA LEU A 13 0.55 -22.45 34.63
C LEU A 13 -0.98 -22.42 34.73
N LEU A 14 -1.62 -21.52 33.97
CA LEU A 14 -3.06 -21.58 33.70
C LEU A 14 -3.33 -22.76 32.76
N THR A 15 -3.71 -23.90 33.33
CA THR A 15 -4.26 -25.03 32.59
C THR A 15 -5.68 -24.67 32.12
N LEU A 16 -5.79 -24.11 30.91
CA LEU A 16 -7.07 -24.00 30.20
C LEU A 16 -7.52 -25.43 29.86
N PRO A 17 -8.75 -25.84 30.25
CA PRO A 17 -9.30 -27.10 29.79
C PRO A 17 -9.53 -26.98 28.27
N ALA A 18 -8.69 -27.66 27.49
CA ALA A 18 -8.91 -27.85 26.07
C ALA A 18 -10.12 -28.78 25.89
N VAL A 19 -11.31 -28.20 25.96
CA VAL A 19 -12.53 -28.85 25.45
C VAL A 19 -12.43 -28.80 23.94
N LEU A 20 -11.65 -29.71 23.36
CA LEU A 20 -11.72 -30.05 21.94
C LEU A 20 -13.03 -30.79 21.74
N ALA A 21 -14.12 -30.03 21.63
CA ALA A 21 -15.35 -30.55 21.07
C ALA A 21 -15.00 -31.05 19.66
N THR A 22 -14.96 -32.36 19.48
CA THR A 22 -14.87 -33.02 18.17
C THR A 22 -16.20 -32.79 17.46
N ALA A 23 -16.44 -31.55 17.02
CA ALA A 23 -17.53 -31.25 16.12
C ALA A 23 -17.32 -32.09 14.87
N SER A 24 -18.27 -32.97 14.57
CA SER A 24 -18.29 -33.69 13.30
C SER A 24 -18.14 -32.67 12.15
N PRO A 25 -17.29 -32.95 11.14
CA PRO A 25 -17.08 -32.00 10.06
C PRO A 25 -18.42 -31.62 9.44
N SER A 26 -18.65 -30.32 9.27
CA SER A 26 -19.90 -29.83 8.73
C SER A 26 -20.00 -30.22 7.26
N GLN A 27 -21.21 -30.49 6.75
CA GLN A 27 -21.40 -30.82 5.33
C GLN A 27 -21.09 -29.59 4.46
N TRP A 28 -20.53 -29.80 3.27
CA TRP A 28 -20.41 -28.72 2.27
C TRP A 28 -21.77 -28.43 1.62
N TYR A 29 -22.15 -27.16 1.57
CA TYR A 29 -23.39 -26.69 0.97
C TYR A 29 -23.17 -25.92 -0.31
N TRP A 30 -24.04 -26.16 -1.29
CA TRP A 30 -23.95 -25.54 -2.60
C TRP A 30 -24.62 -24.18 -2.70
N GLY A 31 -25.51 -23.83 -1.77
CA GLY A 31 -26.31 -22.61 -1.82
C GLY A 31 -27.60 -22.78 -2.61
N HIS A 32 -28.57 -21.89 -2.38
CA HIS A 32 -29.86 -21.83 -3.07
C HIS A 32 -30.12 -20.41 -3.59
N GLU A 33 -30.72 -20.29 -4.78
CA GLU A 33 -30.98 -18.98 -5.41
C GLU A 33 -32.07 -18.15 -4.69
N ASN A 34 -32.97 -18.80 -3.94
CA ASN A 34 -34.12 -18.16 -3.28
C ASN A 34 -33.97 -18.06 -1.76
N CYS A 35 -32.93 -17.38 -1.33
CA CYS A 35 -32.64 -17.13 0.06
C CYS A 35 -33.38 -15.90 0.61
N THR A 36 -34.62 -16.08 1.09
CA THR A 36 -35.35 -14.99 1.76
C THR A 36 -35.11 -15.01 3.28
N GLY A 37 -34.38 -14.00 3.78
CA GLY A 37 -34.39 -13.59 5.18
C GLY A 37 -33.31 -14.18 6.09
N ASN A 38 -32.85 -15.42 5.87
CA ASN A 38 -31.84 -16.04 6.73
C ASN A 38 -30.58 -16.44 5.94
N VAL A 39 -29.49 -15.71 6.19
CA VAL A 39 -28.13 -16.00 5.70
C VAL A 39 -27.54 -17.21 6.43
N THR A 40 -27.99 -18.40 6.06
CA THR A 40 -27.46 -19.68 6.58
C THR A 40 -26.48 -20.30 5.58
N GLU A 41 -25.57 -21.16 6.04
CA GLU A 41 -24.62 -21.88 5.17
C GLU A 41 -25.31 -22.68 4.04
N PRO A 42 -26.43 -23.42 4.29
CA PRO A 42 -27.17 -24.10 3.22
C PRO A 42 -27.71 -23.17 2.14
N CYS A 43 -28.08 -21.97 2.56
CA CYS A 43 -28.66 -20.95 1.71
C CYS A 43 -27.59 -20.22 0.89
N LEU A 44 -26.55 -19.70 1.52
CA LEU A 44 -25.47 -18.97 0.83
C LEU A 44 -24.53 -19.91 0.06
N GLY A 45 -24.41 -21.15 0.54
CA GLY A 45 -23.36 -22.10 0.20
C GLY A 45 -22.08 -21.86 0.99
N THR A 46 -21.31 -22.93 1.18
CA THR A 46 -20.13 -22.92 2.05
C THR A 46 -19.07 -21.92 1.59
N GLU A 47 -18.88 -21.69 0.29
CA GLU A 47 -17.89 -20.73 -0.23
C GLU A 47 -18.19 -19.30 0.24
N VAL A 48 -19.37 -18.79 -0.09
CA VAL A 48 -19.83 -17.45 0.27
C VAL A 48 -19.93 -17.33 1.79
N TRP A 49 -20.44 -18.37 2.46
CA TRP A 49 -20.58 -18.35 3.91
C TRP A 49 -19.25 -18.26 4.64
N CYS A 50 -18.27 -19.11 4.29
CA CYS A 50 -16.94 -19.05 4.88
C CYS A 50 -16.24 -17.73 4.60
N PHE A 51 -16.43 -17.17 3.40
CA PHE A 51 -15.92 -15.84 3.07
C PHE A 51 -16.50 -14.76 3.98
N MET A 52 -17.82 -14.68 4.12
CA MET A 52 -18.48 -13.73 5.02
C MET A 52 -18.05 -13.93 6.48
N LYS A 53 -17.91 -15.17 6.92
CA LYS A 53 -17.48 -15.50 8.29
C LYS A 53 -16.03 -15.12 8.56
N THR A 54 -15.16 -15.25 7.57
CA THR A 54 -13.76 -14.81 7.66
C THR A 54 -13.68 -13.29 7.75
N ILE A 55 -14.45 -12.57 6.93
CA ILE A 55 -14.53 -11.09 7.00
C ILE A 55 -15.02 -10.63 8.38
N ASN A 56 -16.00 -11.33 8.95
CA ASN A 56 -16.52 -11.04 10.29
C ASN A 56 -15.55 -11.46 11.42
N GLY A 57 -14.40 -12.04 11.10
CA GLY A 57 -13.39 -12.47 12.07
C GLY A 57 -13.74 -13.76 12.82
N GLU A 58 -14.72 -14.54 12.35
CA GLU A 58 -15.10 -15.83 12.95
C GLU A 58 -14.15 -16.96 12.57
N TYR A 59 -13.36 -16.78 11.51
CA TYR A 59 -12.29 -17.69 11.10
C TYR A 59 -11.02 -16.91 10.75
N GLU A 60 -9.85 -17.52 10.96
CA GLU A 60 -8.55 -16.93 10.62
C GLU A 60 -8.36 -16.75 9.11
N SER A 61 -8.92 -17.68 8.32
CA SER A 61 -8.93 -17.65 6.86
C SER A 61 -10.13 -18.42 6.31
N THR A 62 -10.45 -18.18 5.05
CA THR A 62 -11.44 -18.96 4.31
C THR A 62 -11.02 -20.43 4.20
N GLU A 63 -9.73 -20.71 4.00
CA GLU A 63 -9.17 -22.07 4.02
C GLU A 63 -9.41 -22.77 5.35
N ALA A 64 -9.19 -22.09 6.48
CA ALA A 64 -9.45 -22.65 7.80
C ALA A 64 -10.94 -23.00 7.93
N CYS A 65 -11.84 -22.13 7.47
CA CYS A 65 -13.27 -22.42 7.45
C CYS A 65 -13.60 -23.64 6.58
N TYR A 66 -13.04 -23.74 5.37
CA TYR A 66 -13.25 -24.88 4.45
C TYR A 66 -12.73 -26.19 5.02
N SER A 67 -11.59 -26.17 5.73
CA SER A 67 -10.98 -27.38 6.30
C SER A 67 -11.87 -28.07 7.34
N LEU A 68 -12.80 -27.33 7.94
CA LEU A 68 -13.79 -27.85 8.89
C LEU A 68 -15.03 -28.46 8.22
N ARG A 69 -15.10 -28.41 6.88
CA ARG A 69 -16.18 -28.99 6.10
C ARG A 69 -15.72 -30.23 5.37
N GLN A 70 -16.58 -31.24 5.34
CA GLN A 70 -16.37 -32.40 4.48
C GLN A 70 -16.72 -32.02 3.04
N GLN A 71 -15.69 -31.87 2.20
CA GLN A 71 -15.87 -31.72 0.74
C GLN A 71 -16.70 -32.88 0.20
N MET A 72 -17.54 -32.60 -0.80
CA MET A 72 -18.37 -33.62 -1.44
C MET A 72 -17.48 -34.64 -2.18
N ASP A 73 -17.92 -35.89 -2.21
CA ASP A 73 -17.21 -36.91 -2.99
C ASP A 73 -17.41 -36.64 -4.49
N TRP A 74 -16.38 -36.98 -5.26
CA TRP A 74 -16.46 -36.96 -6.71
C TRP A 74 -17.10 -38.25 -7.22
N PHE A 75 -18.10 -38.13 -8.10
CA PHE A 75 -18.75 -39.28 -8.72
C PHE A 75 -18.33 -39.40 -10.19
N ASN A 76 -17.82 -40.58 -10.56
CA ASN A 76 -17.69 -40.94 -11.97
C ASN A 76 -19.08 -41.38 -12.49
N ALA A 77 -19.34 -41.14 -13.78
CA ALA A 77 -20.58 -41.61 -14.41
C ALA A 77 -20.72 -43.13 -14.22
N ALA A 78 -21.88 -43.57 -13.73
CA ALA A 78 -22.14 -44.99 -13.56
C ALA A 78 -22.39 -45.63 -14.94
N ASN A 79 -21.63 -46.68 -15.29
CA ASN A 79 -21.60 -47.16 -16.67
C ASN A 79 -22.88 -47.88 -17.13
N ASP A 80 -23.76 -48.40 -16.27
CA ASP A 80 -25.01 -49.04 -16.75
C ASP A 80 -26.13 -49.07 -15.69
N GLY A 81 -27.36 -48.83 -16.15
CA GLY A 81 -28.60 -49.12 -15.42
C GLY A 81 -29.15 -48.00 -14.53
N CYS A 82 -28.48 -46.87 -14.45
CA CYS A 82 -28.94 -45.75 -13.64
C CYS A 82 -29.89 -44.84 -14.45
N LYS A 83 -31.09 -44.57 -13.90
CA LYS A 83 -32.19 -43.88 -14.61
C LYS A 83 -32.51 -42.48 -14.06
N ASP A 84 -31.92 -42.08 -12.94
CA ASP A 84 -32.19 -40.78 -12.35
C ASP A 84 -31.17 -39.72 -12.77
N ASP A 85 -31.51 -38.46 -12.55
CA ASP A 85 -30.65 -37.32 -12.84
C ASP A 85 -29.70 -36.99 -11.68
N SER A 86 -29.45 -37.95 -10.77
CA SER A 86 -28.58 -37.70 -9.63
C SER A 86 -27.12 -37.60 -10.06
N GLU A 87 -26.32 -36.85 -9.29
CA GLU A 87 -24.88 -36.74 -9.52
C GLU A 87 -24.18 -38.11 -9.50
N ARG A 88 -24.62 -39.03 -8.63
CA ARG A 88 -24.10 -40.39 -8.56
C ARG A 88 -24.34 -41.18 -9.84
N CYS A 89 -25.41 -40.84 -10.56
CA CYS A 89 -25.80 -41.50 -11.81
C CYS A 89 -25.00 -40.94 -12.99
N LEU A 90 -25.10 -39.62 -13.17
CA LEU A 90 -24.54 -38.90 -14.31
C LEU A 90 -23.02 -38.74 -14.20
N GLY A 91 -22.49 -38.79 -12.99
CA GLY A 91 -21.16 -38.30 -12.65
C GLY A 91 -21.13 -36.79 -12.42
N THR A 92 -20.17 -36.35 -11.63
CA THR A 92 -20.00 -34.94 -11.21
C THR A 92 -19.84 -34.00 -12.42
N GLU A 93 -19.07 -34.37 -13.44
CA GLU A 93 -18.90 -33.51 -14.63
C GLU A 93 -20.20 -33.27 -15.38
N ALA A 94 -20.94 -34.33 -15.70
CA ALA A 94 -22.19 -34.21 -16.43
C ALA A 94 -23.27 -33.51 -15.59
N PHE A 95 -23.31 -33.78 -14.28
CA PHE A 95 -24.21 -33.11 -13.35
C PHE A 95 -23.93 -31.61 -13.26
N CYS A 96 -22.69 -31.23 -12.96
CA CYS A 96 -22.27 -29.83 -12.89
C CYS A 96 -22.37 -29.12 -14.24
N GLY A 97 -22.15 -29.84 -15.35
CA GLY A 97 -22.26 -29.30 -16.70
C GLY A 97 -23.67 -28.85 -17.10
N ARG A 98 -24.71 -29.29 -16.39
CA ARG A 98 -26.09 -28.82 -16.59
C ARG A 98 -26.31 -27.39 -16.08
N VAL A 99 -25.42 -26.91 -15.21
CA VAL A 99 -25.50 -25.57 -14.64
C VAL A 99 -25.15 -24.54 -15.70
N GLY A 100 -26.14 -23.75 -16.15
CA GLY A 100 -25.97 -22.81 -17.26
C GLY A 100 -24.92 -21.73 -17.00
N SER A 101 -24.85 -21.23 -15.76
CA SER A 101 -23.86 -20.26 -15.30
C SER A 101 -22.47 -20.89 -15.20
N ARG A 102 -21.47 -20.25 -15.81
CA ARG A 102 -20.06 -20.69 -15.75
C ARG A 102 -19.52 -20.66 -14.31
N TRP A 103 -19.86 -19.61 -13.55
CA TRP A 103 -19.38 -19.45 -12.18
C TRP A 103 -19.95 -20.53 -11.24
N ASP A 104 -21.25 -20.78 -11.33
CA ASP A 104 -21.89 -21.81 -10.53
C ASP A 104 -21.33 -23.18 -10.89
N ARG A 105 -21.07 -23.46 -12.17
CA ARG A 105 -20.42 -24.71 -12.59
C ARG A 105 -19.03 -24.91 -12.00
N ASP A 106 -18.17 -23.89 -12.01
CA ASP A 106 -16.85 -23.96 -11.37
C ASP A 106 -16.98 -24.22 -9.87
N ARG A 107 -17.94 -23.57 -9.20
CA ARG A 107 -18.28 -23.80 -7.79
C ARG A 107 -18.86 -25.18 -7.53
N CYS A 108 -19.59 -25.76 -8.50
CA CYS A 108 -19.99 -27.16 -8.49
C CYS A 108 -18.77 -28.06 -8.40
N ILE A 109 -17.86 -27.93 -9.36
CA ILE A 109 -16.70 -28.79 -9.47
C ILE A 109 -15.77 -28.60 -8.25
N GLY A 110 -15.53 -27.36 -7.82
CA GLY A 110 -14.63 -27.03 -6.70
C GLY A 110 -15.13 -27.44 -5.32
N ALA A 111 -16.44 -27.65 -5.16
CA ALA A 111 -17.02 -28.17 -3.93
C ALA A 111 -16.75 -29.68 -3.69
N ARG A 112 -16.23 -30.38 -4.69
CA ARG A 112 -15.90 -31.81 -4.60
C ARG A 112 -14.41 -32.01 -4.32
N LYS A 113 -14.07 -33.16 -3.72
CA LYS A 113 -12.68 -33.61 -3.60
C LYS A 113 -12.05 -33.65 -4.99
N LYS A 114 -10.84 -33.07 -5.10
CA LYS A 114 -10.06 -33.09 -6.35
C LYS A 114 -9.89 -34.52 -6.82
N THR A 115 -10.15 -34.74 -8.09
CA THR A 115 -9.93 -36.05 -8.71
C THR A 115 -8.45 -36.37 -8.84
N PRO A 116 -8.07 -37.65 -8.71
CA PRO A 116 -6.75 -38.12 -9.08
C PRO A 116 -6.43 -37.71 -10.52
N TRP A 117 -5.18 -37.33 -10.76
CA TRP A 117 -4.69 -37.25 -12.13
C TRP A 117 -4.60 -38.67 -12.69
N LEU A 118 -5.25 -38.91 -13.82
CA LEU A 118 -5.25 -40.20 -14.49
C LEU A 118 -4.25 -40.18 -15.64
N ASP A 119 -3.34 -41.16 -15.67
CA ASP A 119 -2.53 -41.42 -16.85
C ASP A 119 -3.37 -42.20 -17.89
N ALA A 120 -2.95 -42.14 -19.15
CA ALA A 120 -3.69 -42.79 -20.23
C ALA A 120 -3.59 -44.32 -20.12
N HIS A 121 -4.74 -45.00 -20.03
CA HIS A 121 -4.81 -46.46 -20.04
C HIS A 121 -5.46 -46.96 -21.33
N LEU A 122 -4.68 -46.91 -22.43
CA LEU A 122 -5.15 -47.26 -23.77
C LEU A 122 -5.74 -48.69 -23.85
N ASP A 123 -5.22 -49.62 -23.06
CA ASP A 123 -5.64 -51.03 -23.06
C ASP A 123 -7.01 -51.25 -22.39
N SER A 124 -7.47 -50.31 -21.57
CA SER A 124 -8.74 -50.40 -20.83
C SER A 124 -9.93 -49.90 -21.65
N CYS A 125 -9.72 -49.54 -22.91
CA CYS A 125 -10.67 -48.76 -23.69
C CYS A 125 -11.33 -49.58 -24.80
N PRO A 126 -12.67 -49.57 -24.88
CA PRO A 126 -13.36 -50.18 -26.01
C PRO A 126 -12.98 -49.46 -27.31
N ALA A 127 -12.60 -50.24 -28.33
CA ALA A 127 -12.13 -49.72 -29.62
C ALA A 127 -13.14 -48.79 -30.32
N SER A 128 -14.43 -48.92 -29.99
CA SER A 128 -15.54 -48.17 -30.59
C SER A 128 -16.31 -47.29 -29.58
N GLY A 129 -15.82 -47.12 -28.35
CA GLY A 129 -16.53 -46.37 -27.31
C GLY A 129 -16.13 -44.90 -27.22
N PRO A 130 -16.92 -44.07 -26.49
CA PRO A 130 -16.53 -42.71 -26.18
C PRO A 130 -15.23 -42.73 -25.38
N LYS A 131 -14.23 -42.00 -25.85
CA LYS A 131 -12.94 -41.92 -25.16
C LYS A 131 -13.13 -41.13 -23.86
N THR A 132 -13.23 -41.83 -22.74
CA THR A 132 -13.34 -41.25 -21.40
C THR A 132 -12.00 -40.68 -20.92
N GLU A 133 -11.99 -39.88 -19.85
CA GLU A 133 -10.74 -39.41 -19.24
C GLU A 133 -9.82 -40.57 -18.83
N LEU A 134 -10.39 -41.64 -18.26
CA LEU A 134 -9.65 -42.85 -17.90
C LEU A 134 -8.89 -43.44 -19.10
N CYS A 135 -9.47 -43.32 -20.29
CA CYS A 135 -8.90 -43.87 -21.50
C CYS A 135 -7.73 -43.07 -22.07
N MET A 136 -7.88 -41.76 -22.15
CA MET A 136 -6.89 -40.89 -22.78
C MET A 136 -5.93 -40.23 -21.79
N GLY A 137 -6.21 -40.36 -20.50
CA GLY A 137 -5.53 -39.65 -19.44
C GLY A 137 -6.00 -38.20 -19.31
N THR A 138 -5.89 -37.65 -18.09
CA THR A 138 -6.30 -36.28 -17.75
C THR A 138 -5.67 -35.24 -18.66
N LYS A 139 -4.41 -35.43 -19.09
CA LYS A 139 -3.72 -34.48 -19.97
C LYS A 139 -4.47 -34.25 -21.28
N ALA A 140 -4.83 -35.36 -21.95
CA ALA A 140 -5.51 -35.32 -23.24
C ALA A 140 -7.00 -35.02 -23.07
N TRP A 141 -7.61 -35.45 -21.95
CA TRP A 141 -8.99 -35.10 -21.61
C TRP A 141 -9.19 -33.60 -21.49
N CYS A 142 -8.36 -32.93 -20.71
CA CYS A 142 -8.42 -31.48 -20.52
C CYS A 142 -8.15 -30.68 -21.82
N GLN A 143 -7.65 -31.31 -22.88
CA GLN A 143 -7.44 -30.68 -24.20
C GLN A 143 -8.66 -30.76 -25.11
N ARG A 144 -9.70 -31.51 -24.73
CA ARG A 144 -10.92 -31.63 -25.54
C ARG A 144 -11.86 -30.47 -25.29
N GLU A 145 -12.51 -30.01 -26.36
CA GLU A 145 -13.59 -29.02 -26.27
C GLU A 145 -14.72 -29.48 -25.33
N GLU A 146 -14.96 -30.79 -25.23
CA GLU A 146 -15.91 -31.36 -24.28
C GLU A 146 -15.53 -31.08 -22.83
N ALA A 147 -14.25 -31.22 -22.47
CA ALA A 147 -13.77 -30.85 -21.14
C ALA A 147 -13.89 -29.33 -20.92
N TRP A 148 -13.63 -28.51 -21.94
CA TRP A 148 -13.78 -27.06 -21.85
C TRP A 148 -15.23 -26.64 -21.64
N LYS A 149 -16.22 -27.42 -22.07
CA LYS A 149 -17.61 -27.18 -21.68
C LYS A 149 -17.81 -27.28 -20.17
N TYR A 150 -17.04 -28.09 -19.46
CA TYR A 150 -17.17 -28.26 -18.01
C TYR A 150 -16.26 -27.32 -17.22
N TYR A 151 -14.98 -27.21 -17.62
CA TYR A 151 -13.94 -26.50 -16.89
C TYR A 151 -13.61 -25.13 -17.47
N SER A 152 -14.23 -24.75 -18.58
CA SER A 152 -14.01 -23.49 -19.30
C SER A 152 -12.67 -23.34 -20.02
N SER A 153 -11.60 -24.00 -19.55
CA SER A 153 -10.31 -24.06 -20.23
C SER A 153 -9.56 -25.35 -19.89
N GLU A 154 -8.50 -25.64 -20.65
CA GLU A 154 -7.57 -26.73 -20.35
C GLU A 154 -6.91 -26.53 -18.98
N GLU A 155 -6.61 -25.27 -18.64
CA GLU A 155 -5.89 -24.90 -17.45
C GLU A 155 -6.66 -25.19 -16.17
N VAL A 156 -7.93 -24.77 -16.14
CA VAL A 156 -8.84 -25.00 -15.01
C VAL A 156 -9.11 -26.50 -14.84
N CYS A 157 -9.26 -27.24 -15.95
CA CYS A 157 -9.40 -28.69 -15.90
C CYS A 157 -8.20 -29.34 -15.21
N ARG A 158 -6.98 -28.89 -15.54
CA ARG A 158 -5.75 -29.41 -14.94
C ARG A 158 -5.59 -29.01 -13.48
N SER A 159 -5.95 -27.79 -13.08
CA SER A 159 -5.82 -27.32 -11.68
C SER A 159 -6.77 -28.04 -10.71
N HIS A 160 -7.92 -28.49 -11.22
CA HIS A 160 -8.88 -29.30 -10.46
C HIS A 160 -8.45 -30.75 -10.27
N ARG A 161 -7.43 -31.18 -11.02
CA ARG A 161 -6.87 -32.52 -10.92
C ARG A 161 -5.66 -32.46 -10.00
N SER A 162 -5.49 -33.46 -9.16
CA SER A 162 -4.50 -33.47 -8.07
C SER A 162 -3.03 -33.65 -8.51
N ARG A 163 -2.68 -33.26 -9.74
CA ARG A 163 -1.28 -33.10 -10.14
C ARG A 163 -0.88 -31.67 -9.83
N SER A 164 -0.08 -31.50 -8.77
CA SER A 164 0.56 -30.22 -8.48
C SER A 164 1.35 -29.77 -9.72
N LEU A 165 0.75 -28.88 -10.50
CA LEU A 165 1.41 -28.23 -11.62
C LEU A 165 1.94 -26.91 -11.09
N SER A 166 3.25 -26.74 -11.20
CA SER A 166 3.90 -25.45 -11.07
C SER A 166 3.52 -24.60 -12.28
N TRP A 167 2.64 -23.63 -12.07
CA TRP A 167 2.22 -22.68 -13.09
C TRP A 167 3.34 -21.66 -13.33
N THR A 168 3.77 -21.53 -14.58
CA THR A 168 4.56 -20.40 -15.06
C THR A 168 3.88 -19.87 -16.31
N LEU A 169 3.12 -18.78 -16.16
CA LEU A 169 2.55 -18.05 -17.29
C LEU A 169 3.69 -17.50 -18.16
N SER A 170 3.60 -17.71 -19.47
CA SER A 170 4.52 -17.10 -20.42
C SER A 170 4.33 -15.58 -20.41
N PRO A 171 5.40 -14.76 -20.38
CA PRO A 171 5.30 -13.30 -20.42
C PRO A 171 4.53 -12.76 -21.63
N GLU A 172 4.44 -13.53 -22.72
CA GLU A 172 3.80 -13.15 -23.98
C GLU A 172 2.26 -13.09 -23.89
N ASP A 173 1.65 -13.81 -22.95
CA ASP A 173 0.18 -13.84 -22.78
C ASP A 173 -0.37 -12.62 -22.00
N ALA A 174 0.49 -11.71 -21.56
CA ALA A 174 0.08 -10.52 -20.81
C ALA A 174 -0.86 -9.58 -21.60
N GLY A 175 -0.86 -9.66 -22.94
CA GLY A 175 -1.70 -8.82 -23.80
C GLY A 175 -3.19 -9.20 -23.83
N ASN A 176 -3.55 -10.41 -23.42
CA ASN A 176 -4.92 -10.96 -23.56
C ASN A 176 -5.68 -11.07 -22.23
N ARG A 177 -5.22 -10.40 -21.17
CA ARG A 177 -5.87 -10.48 -19.85
C ARG A 177 -7.22 -9.76 -19.82
N MET A 178 -8.18 -10.34 -19.12
CA MET A 178 -9.50 -9.72 -18.92
C MET A 178 -9.36 -8.43 -18.10
N PRO A 179 -10.11 -7.37 -18.38
CA PRO A 179 -10.05 -6.14 -17.58
C PRO A 179 -10.48 -6.41 -16.14
N SER A 180 -9.77 -5.84 -15.17
CA SER A 180 -10.24 -5.84 -13.78
C SER A 180 -11.41 -4.88 -13.64
N VAL A 181 -12.50 -5.32 -13.00
CA VAL A 181 -13.70 -4.54 -12.75
C VAL A 181 -13.65 -4.00 -11.31
N PRO A 182 -13.80 -2.69 -11.07
CA PRO A 182 -13.96 -2.17 -9.71
C PRO A 182 -15.29 -2.67 -9.11
N ALA A 183 -15.39 -2.72 -7.79
CA ALA A 183 -16.66 -3.02 -7.13
C ALA A 183 -17.73 -2.01 -7.59
N GLY A 184 -18.92 -2.51 -7.93
CA GLY A 184 -20.02 -1.67 -8.34
C GLY A 184 -20.48 -0.76 -7.20
N ASP A 185 -20.93 0.45 -7.53
CA ASP A 185 -21.40 1.43 -6.54
C ASP A 185 -22.78 1.06 -5.95
N ASP A 186 -23.52 0.19 -6.62
CA ASP A 186 -24.91 -0.13 -6.30
C ASP A 186 -25.17 -1.63 -6.36
N PHE A 187 -25.03 -2.29 -5.20
CA PHE A 187 -25.34 -3.70 -5.02
C PHE A 187 -26.82 -4.01 -5.32
N ASP A 188 -27.74 -3.06 -5.11
CA ASP A 188 -29.18 -3.26 -5.32
C ASP A 188 -29.52 -3.30 -6.83
N SER A 189 -28.68 -2.69 -7.67
CA SER A 189 -28.84 -2.72 -9.13
C SER A 189 -28.36 -4.01 -9.80
N CYS A 190 -27.65 -4.87 -9.05
CA CYS A 190 -27.07 -6.09 -9.60
C CYS A 190 -28.11 -7.21 -9.68
N LYS A 191 -28.35 -7.72 -10.89
CA LYS A 191 -29.16 -8.93 -11.09
C LYS A 191 -28.57 -10.16 -10.41
N ASP A 192 -27.25 -10.20 -10.29
CA ASP A 192 -26.50 -11.23 -9.58
C ASP A 192 -25.49 -10.55 -8.65
N PRO A 193 -25.73 -10.56 -7.32
CA PRO A 193 -24.87 -9.91 -6.35
C PRO A 193 -23.48 -10.57 -6.24
N TYR A 194 -23.32 -11.79 -6.78
CA TYR A 194 -22.06 -12.54 -6.76
C TYR A 194 -21.26 -12.45 -8.06
N SER A 195 -21.82 -11.77 -9.08
CA SER A 195 -21.10 -11.52 -10.32
C SER A 195 -19.88 -10.62 -10.09
N GLU A 196 -18.82 -10.83 -10.87
CA GLU A 196 -17.60 -10.00 -10.82
C GLU A 196 -17.92 -8.52 -11.07
N LYS A 197 -18.92 -8.24 -11.90
CA LYS A 197 -19.39 -6.87 -12.16
C LYS A 197 -19.94 -6.19 -10.91
N CYS A 198 -20.56 -6.96 -10.01
CA CYS A 198 -21.12 -6.44 -8.77
C CYS A 198 -20.06 -6.33 -7.68
N MET A 199 -19.38 -7.43 -7.40
CA MET A 199 -18.40 -7.52 -6.30
C MET A 199 -17.08 -6.80 -6.60
N GLY A 200 -16.76 -6.63 -7.88
CA GLY A 200 -15.43 -6.26 -8.35
C GLY A 200 -14.47 -7.45 -8.37
N THR A 201 -13.44 -7.37 -9.21
CA THR A 201 -12.45 -8.44 -9.43
C THR A 201 -11.75 -8.89 -8.14
N GLU A 202 -11.38 -7.95 -7.25
CA GLU A 202 -10.70 -8.29 -6.00
C GLU A 202 -11.56 -9.23 -5.14
N LEU A 203 -12.79 -8.82 -4.80
CA LEU A 203 -13.66 -9.66 -3.96
C LEU A 203 -14.13 -10.92 -4.69
N TYR A 204 -14.39 -10.83 -5.99
CA TYR A 204 -14.80 -11.98 -6.80
C TYR A 204 -13.71 -13.07 -6.85
N CYS A 205 -12.47 -12.71 -7.14
CA CYS A 205 -11.37 -13.67 -7.17
C CYS A 205 -11.04 -14.20 -5.77
N MET A 206 -11.14 -13.37 -4.73
CA MET A 206 -10.89 -13.83 -3.35
C MET A 206 -11.97 -14.77 -2.81
N GLY A 207 -13.16 -14.78 -3.40
CA GLY A 207 -14.21 -15.75 -3.10
C GLY A 207 -13.88 -17.19 -3.52
N LYS A 208 -12.78 -17.43 -4.27
CA LYS A 208 -12.38 -18.78 -4.69
C LYS A 208 -11.87 -19.61 -3.51
N SER A 209 -12.15 -20.90 -3.53
CA SER A 209 -11.95 -21.81 -2.40
C SER A 209 -10.50 -22.20 -2.11
N SER A 210 -9.58 -22.03 -3.07
CA SER A 210 -8.15 -22.34 -2.88
C SER A 210 -7.26 -21.19 -3.32
N HIS A 211 -6.10 -21.06 -2.67
CA HIS A 211 -5.10 -20.05 -3.00
C HIS A 211 -4.69 -20.10 -4.48
N GLU A 212 -4.50 -21.28 -5.06
CA GLU A 212 -4.12 -21.42 -6.47
C GLU A 212 -5.21 -20.91 -7.42
N LEU A 213 -6.49 -21.15 -7.11
CA LEU A 213 -7.61 -20.62 -7.89
C LEU A 213 -7.74 -19.10 -7.73
N ARG A 214 -7.45 -18.54 -6.55
CA ARG A 214 -7.40 -17.09 -6.33
C ARG A 214 -6.30 -16.45 -7.16
N GLU A 215 -5.09 -17.01 -7.10
CA GLU A 215 -3.95 -16.49 -7.87
C GLU A 215 -4.18 -16.62 -9.38
N SER A 216 -4.65 -17.78 -9.87
CA SER A 216 -4.99 -17.96 -11.29
C SER A 216 -6.06 -16.97 -11.72
N CYS A 217 -7.10 -16.79 -10.89
CA CYS A 217 -8.14 -15.81 -11.14
C CYS A 217 -7.51 -14.43 -11.31
N LEU A 218 -6.73 -13.94 -10.36
CA LEU A 218 -6.10 -12.61 -10.44
C LEU A 218 -5.11 -12.47 -11.61
N GLN A 219 -4.37 -13.52 -11.95
CA GLN A 219 -3.38 -13.50 -13.04
C GLN A 219 -4.02 -13.45 -14.43
N GLU A 220 -5.20 -14.05 -14.60
CA GLU A 220 -6.00 -13.96 -15.83
C GLU A 220 -6.62 -12.56 -16.04
N ARG A 221 -6.61 -11.69 -15.02
CA ARG A 221 -7.09 -10.32 -15.10
C ARG A 221 -5.93 -9.34 -15.22
N GLN A 222 -6.23 -8.15 -15.74
CA GLN A 222 -5.34 -7.01 -15.65
C GLN A 222 -5.04 -6.75 -14.16
N PRO A 223 -3.80 -6.33 -13.83
CA PRO A 223 -3.45 -5.98 -12.47
C PRO A 223 -4.45 -4.98 -11.88
N LEU A 224 -4.83 -5.18 -10.61
CA LEU A 224 -5.72 -4.28 -9.92
C LEU A 224 -5.15 -2.86 -9.98
N ARG A 225 -6.00 -1.85 -10.15
CA ARG A 225 -5.52 -0.46 -10.25
C ARG A 225 -4.85 -0.05 -8.94
N TYR A 226 -3.63 0.47 -9.03
CA TYR A 226 -2.98 1.13 -7.91
C TYR A 226 -3.55 2.55 -7.77
N TYR A 227 -3.95 2.91 -6.56
CA TYR A 227 -4.45 4.23 -6.22
C TYR A 227 -3.47 4.94 -5.30
N HIS A 228 -3.10 6.15 -5.68
CA HIS A 228 -2.57 7.11 -4.73
C HIS A 228 -3.67 7.52 -3.77
N ARG A 229 -3.27 7.90 -2.55
CA ARG A 229 -4.21 8.43 -1.57
C ARG A 229 -4.86 9.70 -2.13
N PHE A 230 -6.17 9.85 -1.93
CA PHE A 230 -6.95 10.93 -2.53
C PHE A 230 -6.79 10.99 -4.06
N SER A 231 -6.93 9.82 -4.71
CA SER A 231 -7.04 9.75 -6.17
C SER A 231 -8.23 10.58 -6.65
N THR A 232 -8.21 11.02 -7.91
CA THR A 232 -9.38 11.65 -8.55
C THR A 232 -10.61 10.72 -8.59
N ASP A 233 -10.39 9.41 -8.47
CA ASP A 233 -11.47 8.42 -8.38
C ASP A 233 -12.09 8.31 -6.97
N CYS A 234 -11.52 9.00 -5.98
CA CYS A 234 -12.14 9.13 -4.65
C CYS A 234 -13.37 10.04 -4.78
N ARG A 235 -14.55 9.43 -4.79
CA ARG A 235 -15.83 10.16 -4.76
C ARG A 235 -15.94 10.90 -3.41
N ASP A 236 -16.56 12.08 -3.41
CA ASP A 236 -16.47 13.15 -2.39
C ASP A 236 -16.74 12.79 -0.91
N LYS A 237 -17.03 11.53 -0.59
CA LYS A 237 -17.03 11.02 0.78
C LYS A 237 -15.60 10.63 1.15
N VAL A 238 -14.87 11.60 1.70
CA VAL A 238 -13.51 11.40 2.24
C VAL A 238 -13.42 10.22 3.22
N ASP A 239 -14.54 9.83 3.83
CA ASP A 239 -14.66 8.72 4.78
C ASP A 239 -15.21 7.41 4.18
N ASP A 240 -15.41 7.28 2.86
CA ASP A 240 -15.96 6.03 2.26
C ASP A 240 -15.03 4.82 2.43
N GLY A 241 -13.82 5.00 2.99
CA GLY A 241 -12.85 3.94 3.23
C GLY A 241 -12.30 3.30 1.95
N SER A 242 -12.78 3.71 0.77
CA SER A 242 -12.45 3.12 -0.52
C SER A 242 -10.96 3.21 -0.82
N GLU A 243 -10.45 2.24 -1.57
CA GLU A 243 -9.03 2.19 -1.95
C GLU A 243 -8.58 3.48 -2.66
N ALA A 244 -9.43 4.06 -3.51
CA ALA A 244 -9.15 5.32 -4.20
C ALA A 244 -8.98 6.50 -3.24
N CYS A 245 -9.70 6.51 -2.12
CA CYS A 245 -9.60 7.55 -1.11
C CYS A 245 -8.42 7.33 -0.18
N VAL A 246 -8.23 6.11 0.34
CA VAL A 246 -7.18 5.82 1.33
C VAL A 246 -5.81 5.56 0.71
N GLY A 247 -5.77 5.16 -0.56
CA GLY A 247 -4.60 4.74 -1.33
C GLY A 247 -4.22 3.27 -1.09
N SER A 248 -3.71 2.60 -2.14
CA SER A 248 -3.39 1.15 -2.13
C SER A 248 -2.44 0.73 -1.00
N ILE A 249 -1.47 1.58 -0.66
CA ILE A 249 -0.55 1.30 0.46
C ILE A 249 -1.29 1.19 1.79
N ALA A 250 -2.25 2.07 2.06
CA ALA A 250 -3.00 2.08 3.30
C ALA A 250 -4.11 1.03 3.27
N TRP A 251 -4.75 0.86 2.12
CA TRP A 251 -5.73 -0.19 1.87
C TRP A 251 -5.15 -1.58 2.17
N CYS A 252 -4.00 -1.92 1.60
CA CYS A 252 -3.32 -3.20 1.86
C CYS A 252 -2.75 -3.34 3.28
N LYS A 253 -2.77 -2.28 4.09
CA LYS A 253 -2.43 -2.35 5.53
C LYS A 253 -3.65 -2.57 6.42
N HIS A 254 -4.86 -2.46 5.88
CA HIS A 254 -6.08 -2.69 6.66
C HIS A 254 -6.12 -4.13 7.16
N GLU A 255 -6.59 -4.34 8.40
CA GLU A 255 -6.59 -5.66 9.02
C GLU A 255 -7.37 -6.68 8.18
N ASP A 256 -8.54 -6.31 7.69
CA ASP A 256 -9.37 -7.17 6.83
C ASP A 256 -8.67 -7.53 5.51
N ARG A 257 -7.83 -6.63 4.99
CA ARG A 257 -7.05 -6.91 3.77
C ARG A 257 -5.86 -7.79 4.07
N ILE A 258 -5.23 -7.66 5.23
CA ILE A 258 -4.18 -8.60 5.66
C ILE A 258 -4.77 -9.99 5.90
N LYS A 259 -5.95 -10.10 6.53
CA LYS A 259 -6.66 -11.39 6.67
C LYS A 259 -6.98 -12.00 5.32
N LEU A 260 -7.42 -11.18 4.37
CA LEU A 260 -7.79 -11.62 3.03
C LEU A 260 -6.57 -12.07 2.21
N TRP A 261 -5.52 -11.26 2.16
CA TRP A 261 -4.35 -11.46 1.29
C TRP A 261 -3.17 -12.18 1.96
N GLY A 262 -3.23 -12.44 3.27
CA GLY A 262 -2.13 -12.97 4.08
C GLY A 262 -1.06 -11.93 4.44
N SER A 263 -0.69 -11.04 3.51
CA SER A 263 0.26 -9.96 3.78
C SER A 263 -0.02 -8.69 2.97
N ARG A 264 0.55 -7.57 3.43
CA ARG A 264 0.53 -6.31 2.69
C ARG A 264 1.25 -6.44 1.34
N GLN A 265 2.35 -7.18 1.30
CA GLN A 265 3.19 -7.34 0.12
C GLN A 265 2.44 -8.13 -0.96
N ASP A 266 1.73 -9.19 -0.59
CA ASP A 266 0.94 -10.00 -1.52
C ASP A 266 -0.23 -9.18 -2.08
N CYS A 267 -0.91 -8.39 -1.24
CA CYS A 267 -1.91 -7.44 -1.68
C CYS A 267 -1.35 -6.44 -2.73
N LEU A 268 -0.16 -5.87 -2.49
CA LEU A 268 0.45 -4.93 -3.45
C LEU A 268 0.98 -5.60 -4.73
N LYS A 269 1.37 -6.88 -4.67
CA LYS A 269 1.91 -7.65 -5.81
C LYS A 269 0.92 -7.79 -6.96
N PHE A 270 -0.39 -7.85 -6.67
CA PHE A 270 -1.45 -7.98 -7.69
C PHE A 270 -1.99 -6.65 -8.19
N ARG A 271 -1.40 -5.53 -7.76
CA ARG A 271 -1.73 -4.21 -8.28
C ARG A 271 -0.77 -3.83 -9.40
N SER A 272 -1.22 -2.93 -10.26
CA SER A 272 -0.35 -2.25 -11.22
C SER A 272 0.85 -1.64 -10.47
N GLU A 273 1.99 -1.58 -11.15
CA GLU A 273 3.18 -0.96 -10.57
C GLU A 273 2.80 0.43 -10.04
N PRO A 274 3.24 0.78 -8.82
CA PRO A 274 2.93 2.08 -8.25
C PRO A 274 3.40 3.13 -9.26
N PRO A 275 2.51 4.00 -9.76
CA PRO A 275 2.92 5.04 -10.67
C PRO A 275 4.02 5.89 -10.04
N GLN A 276 4.73 6.65 -10.88
CA GLN A 276 5.48 7.80 -10.40
C GLN A 276 4.56 8.67 -9.52
N LEU A 277 5.14 9.34 -8.53
CA LEU A 277 4.40 10.23 -7.62
C LEU A 277 3.41 11.10 -8.42
N MET A 278 2.23 11.37 -7.84
CA MET A 278 1.24 12.18 -8.55
C MET A 278 1.85 13.55 -8.93
N PRO A 279 1.63 14.02 -10.17
CA PRO A 279 2.17 15.30 -10.60
C PRO A 279 1.77 16.42 -9.66
N LEU A 280 2.71 17.32 -9.39
CA LEU A 280 2.42 18.51 -8.62
C LEU A 280 1.59 19.49 -9.46
N HIS A 281 0.47 19.95 -8.92
CA HIS A 281 -0.35 20.98 -9.56
C HIS A 281 -0.22 22.33 -8.87
N TYR A 282 0.08 23.37 -9.63
CA TYR A 282 -0.08 24.75 -9.20
C TYR A 282 -1.51 25.22 -9.49
N LYS A 283 -1.99 26.22 -8.74
CA LYS A 283 -3.31 26.81 -8.97
C LYS A 283 -3.44 27.29 -10.42
N SER A 284 -4.45 26.79 -11.12
CA SER A 284 -4.78 27.19 -12.48
C SER A 284 -5.76 28.38 -12.47
N ASN A 285 -5.58 29.30 -13.41
CA ASN A 285 -6.52 30.40 -13.67
C ASN A 285 -7.33 30.17 -14.95
N GLN A 286 -7.35 28.96 -15.48
CA GLN A 286 -8.17 28.60 -16.64
C GLN A 286 -9.67 28.72 -16.30
N ASP A 287 -10.50 29.03 -17.29
CA ASP A 287 -11.93 29.32 -17.08
C ASP A 287 -12.72 28.10 -16.54
N ASP A 288 -12.32 26.88 -16.91
CA ASP A 288 -12.87 25.62 -16.41
C ASP A 288 -12.58 25.39 -14.91
N CYS A 289 -11.53 26.02 -14.39
CA CYS A 289 -11.14 25.95 -12.98
C CYS A 289 -11.83 26.99 -12.07
N LYS A 290 -12.74 27.81 -12.59
CA LYS A 290 -13.38 28.88 -11.82
C LYS A 290 -14.20 28.38 -10.62
N TYR A 291 -14.81 27.21 -10.73
CA TYR A 291 -15.65 26.61 -9.68
C TYR A 291 -15.20 25.19 -9.28
N SER A 292 -14.24 24.61 -10.00
CA SER A 292 -13.76 23.27 -9.73
C SER A 292 -12.95 23.20 -8.44
N GLN A 293 -13.20 22.16 -7.65
CA GLN A 293 -12.44 21.85 -6.42
C GLN A 293 -11.36 20.79 -6.66
N GLU A 294 -11.19 20.36 -7.90
CA GLU A 294 -10.18 19.38 -8.30
C GLU A 294 -8.77 19.91 -8.05
N GLU A 295 -7.84 19.01 -7.70
CA GLU A 295 -6.45 19.33 -7.39
C GLU A 295 -5.76 20.12 -8.52
N ARG A 296 -6.00 19.74 -9.79
CA ARG A 296 -5.46 20.45 -10.96
C ARG A 296 -5.87 21.92 -11.06
N CYS A 297 -6.99 22.29 -10.45
CA CYS A 297 -7.54 23.64 -10.50
C CYS A 297 -7.10 24.48 -9.29
N ILE A 298 -7.29 23.96 -8.08
CA ILE A 298 -6.97 24.72 -6.86
C ILE A 298 -5.48 24.64 -6.49
N GLY A 299 -4.75 23.68 -7.05
CA GLY A 299 -3.37 23.35 -6.75
C GLY A 299 -3.23 22.35 -5.61
N THR A 300 -2.18 21.52 -5.67
CA THR A 300 -1.85 20.46 -4.69
C THR A 300 -1.77 20.99 -3.26
N GLU A 301 -1.13 22.15 -3.04
CA GLU A 301 -1.04 22.73 -1.70
C GLU A 301 -2.41 23.04 -1.10
N ALA A 302 -3.28 23.74 -1.86
CA ALA A 302 -4.61 24.05 -1.38
C ALA A 302 -5.47 22.80 -1.21
N PHE A 303 -5.33 21.82 -2.12
CA PHE A 303 -6.03 20.54 -2.06
C PHE A 303 -5.66 19.74 -0.81
N CYS A 304 -4.36 19.49 -0.59
CA CYS A 304 -3.88 18.75 0.58
C CYS A 304 -4.20 19.50 1.89
N MET A 305 -4.22 20.82 1.90
CA MET A 305 -4.53 21.61 3.10
C MET A 305 -6.01 21.57 3.53
N LYS A 306 -6.92 21.09 2.67
CA LYS A 306 -8.32 20.85 3.08
C LYS A 306 -8.46 19.69 4.07
N MET A 307 -7.46 18.81 4.16
CA MET A 307 -7.51 17.68 5.08
C MET A 307 -7.41 18.18 6.53
N THR A 308 -8.34 17.74 7.37
CA THR A 308 -8.47 18.22 8.76
C THR A 308 -7.30 17.76 9.63
N GLY A 309 -6.79 16.54 9.41
CA GLY A 309 -5.69 15.97 10.19
C GLY A 309 -4.29 16.27 9.64
N ARG A 310 -3.34 16.59 10.52
CA ARG A 310 -1.91 16.75 10.16
C ARG A 310 -1.34 15.52 9.45
N SER A 311 -1.66 14.32 9.94
CA SER A 311 -1.19 13.07 9.33
C SER A 311 -1.73 12.90 7.90
N GLN A 312 -3.00 13.24 7.66
CA GLN A 312 -3.63 13.18 6.34
C GLN A 312 -3.01 14.20 5.38
N ARG A 313 -2.75 15.44 5.84
CA ARG A 313 -2.04 16.47 5.05
C ARG A 313 -0.66 15.99 4.61
N LYS A 314 0.13 15.49 5.57
CA LYS A 314 1.47 14.96 5.30
C LYS A 314 1.42 13.81 4.28
N GLN A 315 0.52 12.87 4.49
CA GLN A 315 0.32 11.74 3.60
C GLN A 315 -0.15 12.13 2.19
N CYS A 316 -0.95 13.19 2.07
CA CYS A 316 -1.32 13.77 0.79
C CYS A 316 -0.06 14.24 0.05
N PHE A 317 0.76 15.10 0.69
CA PHE A 317 2.00 15.59 0.08
C PHE A 317 3.01 14.49 -0.25
N GLU A 318 3.16 13.46 0.60
CA GLU A 318 4.09 12.34 0.35
C GLU A 318 3.73 11.50 -0.89
N SER A 319 2.48 11.58 -1.35
CA SER A 319 2.02 10.86 -2.54
C SER A 319 2.09 11.68 -3.84
N ARG A 320 2.52 12.95 -3.75
CA ARG A 320 2.74 13.86 -4.87
C ARG A 320 4.23 14.11 -5.07
N GLU A 321 4.59 14.61 -6.24
CA GLU A 321 5.92 15.16 -6.48
C GLU A 321 6.19 16.31 -5.48
N PRO A 322 7.42 16.41 -4.94
CA PRO A 322 7.76 17.45 -3.99
C PRO A 322 7.65 18.82 -4.65
N HIS A 323 7.17 19.81 -3.88
CA HIS A 323 7.12 21.18 -4.37
C HIS A 323 8.53 21.69 -4.68
N LEU A 324 8.69 22.40 -5.79
CA LEU A 324 9.99 22.98 -6.13
C LEU A 324 10.41 24.03 -5.09
N PHE A 325 11.68 23.98 -4.70
CA PHE A 325 12.27 25.02 -3.87
C PHE A 325 12.63 26.23 -4.73
N LEU A 326 11.85 27.30 -4.62
CA LEU A 326 11.96 28.49 -5.45
C LEU A 326 12.84 29.55 -4.77
N ALA A 327 13.88 29.99 -5.47
CA ALA A 327 14.58 31.21 -5.10
C ALA A 327 13.73 32.45 -5.44
N ALA A 328 13.83 33.50 -4.64
CA ALA A 328 13.12 34.75 -4.90
C ALA A 328 13.44 35.29 -6.30
N ASN A 329 12.41 35.68 -7.05
CA ASN A 329 12.56 36.23 -8.39
C ASN A 329 11.73 37.50 -8.54
N SER A 330 12.39 38.65 -8.42
CA SER A 330 11.78 39.98 -8.51
C SER A 330 11.26 40.34 -9.90
N ASN A 331 11.73 39.67 -10.95
CA ASN A 331 11.55 40.16 -12.31
C ASN A 331 10.22 39.74 -12.94
N ILE A 332 9.55 38.71 -12.38
CA ILE A 332 8.34 38.11 -12.97
C ILE A 332 7.05 38.58 -12.26
N CYS A 333 7.18 39.30 -11.13
CA CYS A 333 6.07 39.51 -10.19
C CYS A 333 5.61 40.96 -10.05
N SER A 334 5.54 41.70 -11.15
CA SER A 334 4.96 43.05 -11.17
C SER A 334 3.42 42.95 -11.15
N GLY A 335 2.80 42.91 -9.97
CA GLY A 335 1.33 42.93 -9.83
C GLY A 335 0.81 42.47 -8.45
N LYS A 336 -0.52 42.28 -8.35
CA LYS A 336 -1.22 41.78 -7.13
C LYS A 336 -0.74 40.39 -6.64
N GLY A 337 0.06 39.68 -7.44
CA GLY A 337 0.68 38.39 -7.11
C GLY A 337 1.94 38.47 -6.24
N GLY A 338 2.29 39.63 -5.68
CA GLY A 338 3.53 39.83 -4.91
C GLY A 338 3.71 38.95 -3.66
N GLU A 339 2.65 38.25 -3.19
CA GLU A 339 2.73 37.30 -2.07
C GLU A 339 2.87 35.83 -2.52
N GLU A 340 2.92 35.56 -3.82
CA GLU A 340 3.12 34.19 -4.33
C GLU A 340 4.55 33.71 -4.05
N GLU A 341 4.68 32.41 -3.78
CA GLU A 341 5.97 31.80 -3.43
C GLU A 341 7.04 32.03 -4.50
N ARG A 342 6.66 31.96 -5.78
CA ARG A 342 7.55 32.24 -6.92
C ARG A 342 8.17 33.65 -6.89
N CYS A 343 7.51 34.60 -6.24
CA CYS A 343 7.93 35.98 -6.17
C CYS A 343 8.88 36.22 -5.01
N VAL A 344 8.45 35.84 -3.80
CA VAL A 344 9.19 36.10 -2.56
C VAL A 344 10.25 35.03 -2.24
N GLY A 345 10.19 33.89 -2.92
CA GLY A 345 11.00 32.70 -2.69
C GLY A 345 10.51 31.85 -1.52
N THR A 346 10.73 30.54 -1.61
CA THR A 346 10.31 29.52 -0.64
C THR A 346 10.68 29.87 0.80
N VAL A 347 11.90 30.33 1.04
CA VAL A 347 12.38 30.67 2.40
C VAL A 347 11.53 31.75 3.05
N THR A 348 11.30 32.85 2.33
CA THR A 348 10.52 33.98 2.82
C THR A 348 9.05 33.59 2.92
N TRP A 349 8.56 32.86 1.92
CA TRP A 349 7.19 32.42 1.83
C TRP A 349 6.81 31.52 3.00
N CYS A 350 7.54 30.43 3.24
CA CYS A 350 7.29 29.52 4.36
C CYS A 350 7.34 30.25 5.70
N LYS A 351 8.36 31.10 5.94
CA LYS A 351 8.46 31.86 7.20
C LYS A 351 7.29 32.80 7.46
N LYS A 352 6.72 33.40 6.41
CA LYS A 352 5.62 34.37 6.53
C LYS A 352 4.24 33.72 6.48
N HIS A 353 4.07 32.62 5.74
CA HIS A 353 2.77 32.06 5.41
C HIS A 353 2.47 30.70 6.04
N PHE A 354 3.41 30.06 6.77
CA PHE A 354 3.17 28.72 7.36
C PHE A 354 1.86 28.67 8.18
N TYR A 355 1.65 29.63 9.08
CA TYR A 355 0.47 29.70 9.93
C TYR A 355 -0.83 29.91 9.12
N LYS A 356 -0.80 30.82 8.14
CA LYS A 356 -1.96 31.10 7.26
C LYS A 356 -2.34 29.92 6.38
N ARG A 357 -1.40 28.98 6.19
CA ARG A 357 -1.56 27.80 5.33
C ARG A 357 -1.68 26.51 6.14
N HIS A 358 -1.91 26.58 7.45
CA HIS A 358 -2.12 25.42 8.32
C HIS A 358 -0.95 24.42 8.36
N TYR A 359 0.26 24.90 8.07
CA TYR A 359 1.48 24.22 8.48
C TYR A 359 1.70 24.46 9.98
N ASP A 360 2.24 23.47 10.68
CA ASP A 360 2.57 23.57 12.10
C ASP A 360 3.71 24.57 12.33
N ASP A 361 4.72 24.54 11.45
CA ASP A 361 5.85 25.44 11.48
C ASP A 361 6.45 25.65 10.07
N ALA A 362 7.44 26.54 9.97
CA ALA A 362 8.13 26.78 8.70
C ALA A 362 8.93 25.55 8.22
N ASP A 363 9.34 24.65 9.12
CA ASP A 363 10.13 23.48 8.76
C ASP A 363 9.27 22.42 8.06
N GLU A 364 8.02 22.24 8.49
CA GLU A 364 7.04 21.40 7.78
C GLU A 364 6.79 21.94 6.37
N CYS A 365 6.66 23.25 6.21
CA CYS A 365 6.54 23.90 4.90
C CYS A 365 7.76 23.62 4.00
N PHE A 366 8.98 23.59 4.57
CA PHE A 366 10.19 23.22 3.82
C PHE A 366 10.23 21.73 3.46
N GLN A 367 9.79 20.85 4.35
CA GLN A 367 9.79 19.40 4.09
C GLN A 367 8.88 19.02 2.92
N VAL A 368 7.71 19.65 2.79
CA VAL A 368 6.80 19.47 1.64
C VAL A 368 7.46 19.87 0.31
N ARG A 369 8.49 20.72 0.36
CA ARG A 369 9.30 21.15 -0.78
C ARG A 369 10.59 20.34 -0.95
N GLY A 370 10.64 19.16 -0.33
CA GLY A 370 11.81 18.28 -0.34
C GLY A 370 13.04 18.85 0.38
N PHE A 371 12.88 19.91 1.18
CA PHE A 371 14.00 20.59 1.82
C PHE A 371 14.03 20.32 3.33
N MET A 372 14.95 19.45 3.75
CA MET A 372 15.15 19.14 5.16
C MET A 372 16.04 20.18 5.83
N TYR A 373 15.48 21.37 6.08
CA TYR A 373 16.23 22.51 6.65
C TYR A 373 16.94 22.17 7.96
N ASN A 374 16.29 21.39 8.84
CA ASN A 374 16.89 20.96 10.10
C ASN A 374 18.10 20.03 9.91
N ASP A 375 18.06 19.16 8.91
CA ASP A 375 19.19 18.28 8.63
C ASP A 375 20.33 19.04 7.98
N LEU A 376 20.03 19.96 7.05
CA LEU A 376 21.04 20.89 6.54
C LEU A 376 21.67 21.71 7.68
N LYS A 377 20.86 22.22 8.62
CA LYS A 377 21.35 22.97 9.79
C LYS A 377 22.23 22.12 10.69
N LYS A 378 21.88 20.85 10.93
CA LYS A 378 22.70 19.89 11.69
C LYS A 378 24.02 19.59 10.96
N ILE A 379 23.96 19.33 9.66
CA ILE A 379 25.14 19.06 8.81
C ILE A 379 26.06 20.28 8.80
N ALA A 380 25.51 21.47 8.53
CA ALA A 380 26.25 22.72 8.54
C ALA A 380 26.87 23.00 9.91
N ARG A 381 26.13 22.78 11.01
CA ARG A 381 26.66 22.92 12.38
C ARG A 381 27.82 21.96 12.62
N LYS A 382 27.65 20.67 12.34
CA LYS A 382 28.69 19.64 12.53
C LYS A 382 29.94 19.97 11.71
N TRP A 383 29.75 20.42 10.47
CA TRP A 383 30.83 20.83 9.59
C TRP A 383 31.55 22.08 10.10
N LEU A 384 30.82 23.10 10.55
CA LEU A 384 31.39 24.32 11.13
C LEU A 384 32.11 24.04 12.46
N GLU A 385 31.53 23.22 13.33
CA GLU A 385 32.15 22.79 14.58
C GLU A 385 33.42 21.98 14.35
N GLY A 386 33.49 21.15 13.31
CA GLY A 386 34.72 20.43 12.97
C GLY A 386 35.79 21.35 12.39
N ARG A 387 35.43 22.20 11.42
CA ARG A 387 36.40 22.98 10.66
C ARG A 387 36.91 24.21 11.39
N TYR A 388 36.02 24.93 12.07
CA TYR A 388 36.35 26.25 12.61
C TYR A 388 36.60 26.23 14.11
N LYS A 389 36.26 25.16 14.85
CA LYS A 389 36.55 25.12 16.29
C LYS A 389 38.05 25.21 16.54
N ASP A 390 38.86 24.45 15.80
CA ASP A 390 40.30 24.47 16.01
C ASP A 390 40.92 25.78 15.52
N GLU A 391 40.49 26.29 14.36
CA GLU A 391 41.01 27.54 13.80
C GLU A 391 40.61 28.78 14.62
N ILE A 392 39.37 28.86 15.09
CA ILE A 392 38.90 29.93 15.98
C ILE A 392 39.60 29.84 17.33
N LEU A 393 39.82 28.63 17.89
CA LEU A 393 40.54 28.48 19.14
C LEU A 393 42.03 28.86 19.00
N VAL A 394 42.68 28.54 17.88
CA VAL A 394 44.07 28.93 17.61
C VAL A 394 44.17 30.44 17.47
N GLN A 395 43.37 31.06 16.60
CA GLN A 395 43.39 32.51 16.38
C GLN A 395 42.94 33.29 17.62
N GLY A 396 41.92 32.80 18.32
CA GLY A 396 41.44 33.36 19.58
C GLY A 396 42.48 33.31 20.69
N ARG A 397 43.27 32.22 20.79
CA ARG A 397 44.41 32.15 21.73
C ARG A 397 45.50 33.16 21.39
N MET A 398 45.87 33.31 20.11
CA MET A 398 46.88 34.30 19.71
C MET A 398 46.42 35.71 20.04
N LEU A 399 45.18 36.06 19.69
CA LEU A 399 44.60 37.37 19.96
C LEU A 399 44.45 37.64 21.46
N GLY A 400 44.04 36.63 22.24
CA GLY A 400 43.93 36.72 23.69
C GLY A 400 45.29 36.92 24.37
N ARG A 401 46.33 36.21 23.93
CA ARG A 401 47.72 36.42 24.40
C ARG A 401 48.20 37.82 24.04
N ALA A 402 48.05 38.25 22.79
CA ALA A 402 48.46 39.57 22.36
C ALA A 402 47.74 40.68 23.14
N SER A 403 46.42 40.57 23.29
CA SER A 403 45.61 41.53 24.07
C SER A 403 46.06 41.55 25.54
N PHE A 404 46.30 40.38 26.14
CA PHE A 404 46.80 40.31 27.51
C PHE A 404 48.17 40.97 27.67
N PHE A 405 49.12 40.73 26.76
CA PHE A 405 50.45 41.35 26.83
C PHE A 405 50.43 42.85 26.58
N ILE A 406 49.60 43.34 25.64
CA ILE A 406 49.42 44.77 25.40
C ILE A 406 48.89 45.46 26.66
N GLU A 407 47.86 44.89 27.27
CA GLU A 407 47.23 45.45 28.46
C GLU A 407 48.16 45.32 29.69
N LEU A 408 48.92 44.23 29.83
CA LEU A 408 49.93 44.07 30.88
C LEU A 408 51.07 45.09 30.76
N GLY A 409 51.46 45.45 29.53
CA GLY A 409 52.42 46.54 29.30
C GLY A 409 51.87 47.92 29.71
N GLN A 410 50.55 48.11 29.62
CA GLN A 410 49.89 49.35 30.03
C GLN A 410 49.70 49.46 31.54
N LEU A 411 49.67 48.34 32.27
CA LEU A 411 49.57 48.32 33.73
C LEU A 411 50.70 49.05 34.46
N HIS A 412 51.89 49.17 33.86
CA HIS A 412 52.96 49.98 34.43
C HIS A 412 52.76 51.48 34.22
N LEU A 413 51.85 51.86 33.32
CA LEU A 413 51.53 53.25 32.96
C LEU A 413 50.18 53.69 33.54
N THR A 414 49.36 52.76 34.01
CA THR A 414 48.02 53.03 34.57
C THR A 414 47.92 52.45 35.98
N ASN A 415 47.33 53.20 36.93
CA ASN A 415 47.04 52.72 38.31
C ASN A 415 45.84 51.74 38.33
N GLU A 416 45.73 50.87 37.33
CA GLU A 416 44.60 49.96 37.18
C GLU A 416 44.79 48.69 38.01
N THR A 417 43.67 48.15 38.48
CA THR A 417 43.65 46.86 39.18
C THR A 417 43.68 45.69 38.19
N ALA A 418 44.20 44.55 38.62
CA ALA A 418 44.18 43.31 37.83
C ALA A 418 42.75 42.90 37.40
N GLN A 419 41.71 43.32 38.12
CA GLN A 419 40.32 43.06 37.77
C GLN A 419 39.85 43.92 36.60
N GLN A 420 40.20 45.21 36.57
CA GLN A 420 39.90 46.10 35.46
C GLN A 420 40.58 45.64 34.17
N LEU A 421 41.82 45.14 34.28
CA LEU A 421 42.54 44.51 33.17
C LEU A 421 41.78 43.32 32.58
N ARG A 422 41.34 42.40 33.46
CA ARG A 422 40.59 41.20 33.04
C ARG A 422 39.31 41.57 32.31
N GLU A 423 38.57 42.57 32.79
CA GLU A 423 37.34 43.02 32.13
C GLU A 423 37.60 43.65 30.77
N ARG A 424 38.67 44.43 30.60
CA ARG A 424 39.02 45.01 29.30
C ARG A 424 39.47 43.96 28.29
N VAL A 425 40.27 42.98 28.71
CA VAL A 425 40.63 41.82 27.88
C VAL A 425 39.37 41.02 27.50
N ARG A 426 38.46 40.79 28.46
CA ARG A 426 37.18 40.11 28.21
C ARG A 426 36.31 40.88 27.21
N TYR A 427 36.22 42.20 27.34
CA TYR A 427 35.50 43.06 26.41
C TYR A 427 36.09 42.99 24.99
N THR A 428 37.42 43.05 24.87
CA THR A 428 38.12 42.96 23.58
C THR A 428 37.88 41.63 22.89
N LEU A 429 37.99 40.52 23.64
CA LEU A 429 37.68 39.18 23.14
C LEU A 429 36.21 39.03 22.74
N SER A 430 35.28 39.56 23.53
CA SER A 430 33.84 39.56 23.22
C SER A 430 33.55 40.30 21.91
N ARG A 431 34.14 41.49 21.72
CA ARG A 431 34.00 42.28 20.48
C ARG A 431 34.56 41.54 19.26
N PHE A 432 35.68 40.83 19.42
CA PHE A 432 36.26 39.99 18.38
C PHE A 432 35.32 38.84 17.99
N VAL A 433 34.78 38.09 18.96
CA VAL A 433 33.81 37.00 18.71
C VAL A 433 32.56 37.53 17.99
N HIS A 434 32.04 38.70 18.40
CA HIS A 434 30.87 39.30 17.78
C HIS A 434 31.14 39.72 16.32
N LYS A 435 32.34 40.23 16.03
CA LYS A 435 32.79 40.53 14.67
C LYS A 435 32.89 39.26 13.82
N LEU A 436 33.53 38.21 14.34
CA LEU A 436 33.61 36.90 13.68
C LEU A 436 32.23 36.36 13.31
N TRP A 437 31.26 36.46 14.23
CA TRP A 437 29.90 36.00 13.98
C TRP A 437 29.21 36.77 12.85
N ARG A 438 29.39 38.09 12.82
CA ARG A 438 28.87 38.96 11.76
C ARG A 438 29.50 38.64 10.41
N ASP A 439 30.81 38.43 10.37
CA ASP A 439 31.54 38.13 9.14
C ASP A 439 31.21 36.73 8.63
N ALA A 440 31.11 35.74 9.53
CA ALA A 440 30.65 34.38 9.19
C ALA A 440 29.24 34.40 8.58
N ARG A 441 28.31 35.18 9.17
CA ARG A 441 26.97 35.36 8.62
C ARG A 441 26.98 35.95 7.20
N ARG A 442 27.77 37.01 6.98
CA ARG A 442 27.91 37.63 5.64
C ARG A 442 28.51 36.66 4.63
N THR A 443 29.51 35.88 5.03
CA THR A 443 30.14 34.87 4.16
C THR A 443 29.17 33.75 3.83
N ALA A 444 28.37 33.27 4.79
CA ALA A 444 27.32 32.30 4.55
C ALA A 444 26.26 32.85 3.58
N GLU A 445 25.81 34.11 3.76
CA GLU A 445 24.88 34.78 2.86
C GLU A 445 25.43 34.88 1.43
N LYS A 446 26.73 35.16 1.27
CA LYS A 446 27.41 35.17 -0.05
C LYS A 446 27.52 33.76 -0.65
N GLY A 447 27.90 32.76 0.14
CA GLY A 447 28.04 31.38 -0.31
C GLY A 447 26.72 30.79 -0.79
N VAL A 448 25.62 31.04 -0.06
CA VAL A 448 24.27 30.64 -0.49
C VAL A 448 23.89 31.29 -1.82
N ARG A 449 24.19 32.59 -2.02
CA ARG A 449 23.93 33.28 -3.29
C ARG A 449 24.73 32.67 -4.45
N ALA A 450 26.01 32.37 -4.24
CA ALA A 450 26.87 31.78 -5.27
C ALA A 450 26.37 30.39 -5.69
N PHE A 451 26.04 29.52 -4.73
CA PHE A 451 25.50 28.18 -5.00
C PHE A 451 24.17 28.22 -5.78
N VAL A 452 23.28 29.16 -5.42
CA VAL A 452 22.00 29.35 -6.13
C VAL A 452 22.21 29.86 -7.57
N GLN A 453 23.25 30.65 -7.82
CA GLN A 453 23.59 31.11 -9.18
C GLN A 453 24.16 29.99 -10.03
N GLU A 454 25.07 29.17 -9.49
CA GLU A 454 25.69 28.04 -10.19
C GLU A 454 24.69 26.96 -10.61
N LYS A 455 23.62 26.73 -9.83
CA LYS A 455 22.55 25.79 -10.20
C LYS A 455 21.56 26.31 -11.24
N ARG A 456 21.63 27.60 -11.59
CA ARG A 456 20.77 28.22 -12.62
C ARG A 456 21.44 28.25 -14.00
N SER A 457 22.77 28.17 -14.05
CA SER A 457 23.56 27.91 -15.27
C SER A 457 23.62 26.42 -15.55
#